data_AF-A0A1F9MZ31-F1
#
_entry.id   AF-A0A1F9MZ31-F1
#
_cell.length_a   1.000
_cell.length_b   1.000
_cell.length_c   1.000
_cell.angle_alpha   90.00
_cell.angle_beta   90.00
_cell.angle_gamma   90.00
#
_symmetry.space_group_name_H-M   'P 1'
#
loop_
_entity.id
_entity.type
_entity.pdbx_description
1 polymer ?
#
loop_
_entity_poly.entity_id
_entity_poly.type
_entity_poly.pdbx_seq_one_letter_code
_entity_poly.pdbx_strand_id
1 'polypeptide(L)'
;MTRWPPIYGQSVTVDHIKRLALVTYLLAGCESPQMDRQLDDTHPKAELEIVYARPFFVREPLPKRFSLPLPSSIGQLKAGEYPPSSFVRSALGRGDAAMRAKLIASMRRAAGRGGLTPALRWWYTSVFGPEPDLSCSWLGDMIRKESHQAVRDVLWSVFVRCHAPKYAPMFDRADVPDWAIVDWSSRQDGAPSALTPRLLRAAKSVVRRGEVNELRAVGIALANTKGGRGVVAIRELQRGLSPGRRAWLAAGLSTRTEPAAQALALGACQHPEVANDWLCHWLWDSDASLTDRVKQQHQSLAGLLRRHERTDVIKALSDCVEGAQHAEERAICLRRLAVANRPAAVSTAKSLGVGDLQTPLAEVARAITDYEEDGLVAELERLQLINPLRGDRGDAVTAADLLGAHGKSRWLDTRTGQFSNQHDELLVDLALLVRPALDGVVFEEVVPIDAPGPCRLRAYMGNKMYELEATNWGDWFDVQSVIGLLNTLLRIVKSEQRFVTLSTGDQAYLVVAGREEALRHLVASGLVHIANPAVENVAEVEHPTVEADGDVELDLGGGKLEAGD
;
A
#
# COMPACT_ATOMS: atom_id res chain seq x y z
N MET A 1 6.20 -19.21 -6.41
CA MET A 1 4.93 -18.46 -6.25
C MET A 1 5.26 -17.02 -5.84
N THR A 2 5.30 -16.16 -6.84
CA THR A 2 5.78 -14.78 -6.83
C THR A 2 4.61 -13.83 -6.57
N ARG A 3 4.56 -13.21 -5.38
CA ARG A 3 3.62 -12.11 -5.08
C ARG A 3 4.34 -10.77 -5.23
N TRP A 4 3.81 -9.92 -6.09
CA TRP A 4 4.28 -8.58 -6.47
C TRP A 4 3.48 -7.49 -5.71
N PRO A 5 4.09 -6.35 -5.33
CA PRO A 5 3.36 -5.13 -5.02
C PRO A 5 3.33 -4.19 -6.25
N PRO A 6 2.24 -3.46 -6.53
CA PRO A 6 2.20 -2.48 -7.61
C PRO A 6 2.69 -1.10 -7.17
N ILE A 7 3.20 -0.38 -8.16
CA ILE A 7 3.67 1.00 -8.09
C ILE A 7 2.47 1.91 -8.40
N TYR A 8 1.87 2.47 -7.36
CA TYR A 8 1.25 3.79 -7.42
C TYR A 8 1.73 4.58 -6.20
N GLY A 9 2.22 5.80 -6.41
CA GLY A 9 2.45 6.76 -5.34
C GLY A 9 1.15 6.92 -4.55
N GLN A 10 1.25 6.85 -3.23
CA GLN A 10 0.20 6.47 -2.25
C GLN A 10 0.09 4.96 -2.01
N SER A 11 1.20 4.33 -1.60
CA SER A 11 1.17 2.97 -1.06
C SER A 11 1.06 3.00 0.47
N VAL A 12 -0.07 2.49 0.97
CA VAL A 12 -0.16 1.95 2.33
C VAL A 12 0.76 0.73 2.35
N THR A 13 1.97 0.87 2.87
CA THR A 13 2.97 -0.21 2.79
C THR A 13 2.68 -1.33 3.78
N VAL A 14 2.15 -2.41 3.20
CA VAL A 14 2.38 -3.82 3.51
C VAL A 14 3.83 -4.03 3.94
N ASP A 15 4.10 -4.30 5.22
CA ASP A 15 5.43 -4.81 5.60
C ASP A 15 5.50 -5.65 6.89
N HIS A 16 4.48 -6.43 7.26
CA HIS A 16 4.62 -7.32 8.44
C HIS A 16 3.99 -8.74 8.37
N ILE A 17 3.56 -9.24 7.21
CA ILE A 17 2.88 -10.56 7.13
C ILE A 17 3.82 -11.75 6.86
N LYS A 18 5.12 -11.54 6.59
CA LYS A 18 6.01 -12.64 6.16
C LYS A 18 6.81 -13.37 7.28
N ARG A 19 6.36 -13.36 8.54
CA ARG A 19 7.07 -14.09 9.62
C ARG A 19 6.30 -15.24 10.29
N LEU A 20 5.18 -15.70 9.72
CA LEU A 20 4.45 -16.85 10.30
C LEU A 20 3.88 -17.84 9.28
N ALA A 21 4.61 -18.11 8.20
CA ALA A 21 4.31 -19.21 7.28
C ALA A 21 5.58 -20.01 6.98
N LEU A 22 6.08 -20.71 7.98
CA LEU A 22 6.97 -21.85 7.80
C LEU A 22 6.22 -23.06 8.34
N VAL A 23 6.15 -24.14 7.54
CA VAL A 23 5.22 -25.29 7.63
C VAL A 23 3.85 -24.89 7.05
N THR A 24 3.51 -25.15 5.78
CA THR A 24 3.38 -26.48 5.17
C THR A 24 3.47 -26.35 3.64
N TYR A 25 4.48 -26.98 3.03
CA TYR A 25 4.50 -27.27 1.59
C TYR A 25 4.71 -28.78 1.50
N LEU A 26 3.74 -29.51 0.92
CA LEU A 26 3.92 -30.77 0.20
C LEU A 26 2.53 -31.28 -0.27
N LEU A 27 2.48 -31.73 -1.53
CA LEU A 27 1.37 -32.42 -2.25
C LEU A 27 0.28 -31.49 -2.80
N ALA A 28 -0.23 -31.58 -4.04
CA ALA A 28 0.05 -32.41 -5.21
C ALA A 28 -0.53 -31.67 -6.46
N GLY A 29 -0.04 -31.98 -7.66
CA GLY A 29 -0.51 -31.39 -8.91
C GLY A 29 -1.86 -31.93 -9.40
N CYS A 30 -2.54 -31.13 -10.22
CA CYS A 30 -3.51 -31.57 -11.22
C CYS A 30 -3.56 -30.54 -12.37
N GLU A 31 -3.64 -31.07 -13.59
CA GLU A 31 -3.74 -30.34 -14.86
C GLU A 31 -5.04 -29.54 -14.96
N SER A 32 -4.99 -28.37 -15.59
CA SER A 32 -6.16 -27.55 -15.92
C SER A 32 -6.82 -28.05 -17.21
N PRO A 33 -8.15 -28.26 -17.26
CA PRO A 33 -8.84 -28.54 -18.50
C PRO A 33 -8.99 -27.26 -19.33
N GLN A 34 -8.50 -27.30 -20.57
CA GLN A 34 -8.77 -26.27 -21.58
C GLN A 34 -10.28 -26.19 -21.83
N MET A 35 -10.88 -25.05 -21.50
CA MET A 35 -12.25 -24.71 -21.90
C MET A 35 -12.19 -23.79 -23.11
N ASP A 36 -12.35 -24.38 -24.30
CA ASP A 36 -12.70 -23.65 -25.52
C ASP A 36 -14.06 -22.96 -25.32
N ARG A 37 -14.07 -21.62 -25.27
CA ARG A 37 -15.29 -20.82 -25.45
C ARG A 37 -15.19 -20.07 -26.76
N GLN A 38 -15.96 -20.55 -27.73
CA GLN A 38 -16.35 -19.84 -28.94
C GLN A 38 -16.97 -18.49 -28.56
N LEU A 39 -16.34 -17.40 -29.03
CA LEU A 39 -16.80 -16.02 -28.88
C LEU A 39 -17.97 -15.76 -29.84
N ASP A 40 -19.09 -15.27 -29.29
CA ASP A 40 -20.22 -14.71 -30.03
C ASP A 40 -20.08 -13.19 -30.04
N ASP A 41 -20.06 -12.59 -31.24
CA ASP A 41 -19.70 -11.19 -31.57
C ASP A 41 -20.77 -10.14 -31.17
N THR A 42 -21.40 -10.29 -30.01
CA THR A 42 -22.40 -9.33 -29.52
C THR A 42 -22.14 -8.92 -28.06
N HIS A 43 -20.98 -8.33 -27.80
CA HIS A 43 -20.76 -7.68 -26.50
C HIS A 43 -21.58 -6.36 -26.43
N PRO A 44 -22.55 -6.21 -25.51
CA PRO A 44 -23.19 -4.93 -25.27
C PRO A 44 -22.13 -3.93 -24.78
N LYS A 45 -22.24 -2.66 -25.21
CA LYS A 45 -21.42 -1.57 -24.68
C LYS A 45 -21.48 -1.63 -23.16
N ALA A 46 -20.32 -1.69 -22.50
CA ALA A 46 -20.25 -1.74 -21.05
C ALA A 46 -21.00 -0.53 -20.47
N GLU A 47 -22.09 -0.76 -19.75
CA GLU A 47 -22.82 0.27 -19.03
C GLU A 47 -22.27 0.39 -17.62
N LEU A 48 -22.21 1.61 -17.09
CA LEU A 48 -21.81 1.82 -15.71
C LEU A 48 -22.89 1.29 -14.75
N GLU A 49 -22.59 0.17 -14.09
CA GLU A 49 -23.35 -0.33 -12.94
C GLU A 49 -22.78 0.24 -11.64
N ILE A 50 -23.63 0.92 -10.87
CA ILE A 50 -23.25 1.47 -9.55
C ILE A 50 -23.81 0.56 -8.47
N VAL A 51 -22.91 0.01 -7.66
CA VAL A 51 -23.27 -0.83 -6.51
C VAL A 51 -23.85 0.04 -5.40
N TYR A 52 -25.02 -0.36 -4.89
CA TYR A 52 -25.65 0.20 -3.70
C TYR A 52 -25.96 -0.90 -2.69
N ALA A 53 -25.63 -0.66 -1.43
CA ALA A 53 -26.06 -1.51 -0.32
C ALA A 53 -27.48 -1.15 0.16
N ARG A 54 -28.07 -2.05 0.94
CA ARG A 54 -29.30 -1.80 1.69
C ARG A 54 -29.02 -1.89 3.19
N PRO A 55 -28.30 -0.90 3.77
CA PRO A 55 -28.06 -0.90 5.19
C PRO A 55 -29.37 -0.71 5.95
N PHE A 56 -29.52 -1.40 7.07
CA PHE A 56 -30.55 -1.03 8.03
C PHE A 56 -30.10 0.24 8.76
N PHE A 57 -31.04 1.03 9.28
CA PHE A 57 -30.69 2.22 10.06
C PHE A 57 -31.50 2.31 11.34
N VAL A 58 -30.85 2.87 12.37
CA VAL A 58 -31.46 3.18 13.66
C VAL A 58 -31.03 4.57 14.13
N ARG A 59 -31.84 5.22 14.97
CA ARG A 59 -31.44 6.48 15.63
C ARG A 59 -30.56 6.16 16.82
N GLU A 60 -29.26 6.21 16.63
CA GLU A 60 -28.28 5.87 17.64
C GLU A 60 -27.14 6.90 17.61
N PRO A 61 -26.78 7.52 18.74
CA PRO A 61 -25.59 8.36 18.82
C PRO A 61 -24.32 7.52 18.73
N LEU A 62 -23.17 8.18 18.58
CA LEU A 62 -21.88 7.49 18.67
C LEU A 62 -21.76 6.69 19.98
N PRO A 63 -21.32 5.42 19.93
CA PRO A 63 -21.15 4.61 21.12
C PRO A 63 -20.21 5.26 22.14
N LYS A 64 -20.46 5.02 23.43
CA LYS A 64 -19.66 5.61 24.53
C LYS A 64 -18.16 5.36 24.37
N ARG A 65 -17.75 4.24 23.78
CA ARG A 65 -16.33 3.89 23.58
C ARG A 65 -15.54 4.93 22.77
N PHE A 66 -16.19 5.66 21.85
CA PHE A 66 -15.55 6.75 21.07
C PHE A 66 -15.10 7.93 21.94
N SER A 67 -15.69 8.09 23.12
CA SER A 67 -15.34 9.14 24.07
C SER A 67 -14.27 8.71 25.07
N LEU A 68 -13.97 7.41 25.18
CA LEU A 68 -13.05 6.86 26.17
C LEU A 68 -11.59 7.31 25.95
N PRO A 69 -10.73 7.15 26.97
CA PRO A 69 -9.29 7.32 26.81
C PRO A 69 -8.69 6.34 25.80
N LEU A 70 -7.60 6.76 25.14
CA LEU A 70 -6.80 5.88 24.29
C LEU A 70 -6.04 4.84 25.14
N PRO A 71 -5.70 3.68 24.55
CA PRO A 71 -5.05 2.59 25.27
C PRO A 71 -3.65 2.99 25.72
N SER A 72 -3.37 2.70 27.00
CA SER A 72 -2.09 2.98 27.66
C SER A 72 -1.41 1.71 28.20
N SER A 73 -2.00 0.54 27.93
CA SER A 73 -1.46 -0.78 28.28
C SER A 73 -1.83 -1.81 27.20
N ILE A 74 -1.08 -2.93 27.13
CA ILE A 74 -1.43 -4.06 26.25
C ILE A 74 -2.81 -4.64 26.62
N GLY A 75 -3.15 -4.70 27.92
CA GLY A 75 -4.46 -5.19 28.35
C GLY A 75 -5.61 -4.36 27.78
N GLN A 76 -5.45 -3.03 27.74
CA GLN A 76 -6.44 -2.14 27.13
C GLN A 76 -6.52 -2.32 25.60
N LEU A 77 -5.39 -2.54 24.93
CA LEU A 77 -5.39 -2.88 23.51
C LEU A 77 -6.17 -4.17 23.24
N LYS A 78 -5.92 -5.22 24.03
CA LYS A 78 -6.59 -6.52 23.87
C LYS A 78 -8.09 -6.45 24.19
N ALA A 79 -8.49 -5.64 25.17
CA ALA A 79 -9.89 -5.49 25.54
C ALA A 79 -10.73 -4.78 24.47
N GLY A 80 -10.12 -3.97 23.59
CA GLY A 80 -10.86 -3.26 22.54
C GLY A 80 -11.79 -2.14 23.04
N GLU A 81 -11.75 -1.82 24.34
CA GLU A 81 -12.60 -0.79 24.98
C GLU A 81 -12.02 0.62 24.83
N TYR A 82 -11.70 1.01 23.61
CA TYR A 82 -11.19 2.34 23.28
C TYR A 82 -11.75 2.80 21.92
N PRO A 83 -11.61 4.09 21.56
CA PRO A 83 -12.03 4.56 20.25
C PRO A 83 -11.33 3.78 19.13
N PRO A 84 -12.03 3.28 18.10
CA PRO A 84 -11.43 2.53 17.00
C PRO A 84 -10.24 3.27 16.35
N SER A 85 -9.21 2.53 15.91
CA SER A 85 -8.00 3.11 15.32
C SER A 85 -8.31 4.00 14.11
N SER A 86 -9.27 3.59 13.27
CA SER A 86 -9.81 4.35 12.13
C SER A 86 -10.35 5.72 12.55
N PHE A 87 -11.14 5.78 13.63
CA PHE A 87 -11.66 7.01 14.20
C PHE A 87 -10.55 7.91 14.76
N VAL A 88 -9.58 7.33 15.47
CA VAL A 88 -8.41 8.07 15.99
C VAL A 88 -7.61 8.67 14.82
N ARG A 89 -7.30 7.87 13.80
CA ARG A 89 -6.57 8.31 12.60
C ARG A 89 -7.30 9.45 11.89
N SER A 90 -8.60 9.27 11.66
CA SER A 90 -9.44 10.28 11.01
C SER A 90 -9.44 11.61 11.78
N ALA A 91 -9.56 11.57 13.11
CA ALA A 91 -9.50 12.75 13.97
C ALA A 91 -8.11 13.41 13.95
N LEU A 92 -7.02 12.63 14.01
CA LEU A 92 -5.65 13.15 13.91
C LEU A 92 -5.38 13.80 12.56
N GLY A 93 -5.84 13.19 11.46
CA GLY A 93 -5.72 13.70 10.09
C GLY A 93 -6.44 15.04 9.88
N ARG A 94 -7.59 15.24 10.55
CA ARG A 94 -8.29 16.55 10.60
C ARG A 94 -7.64 17.57 11.54
N GLY A 95 -6.65 17.16 12.31
CA GLY A 95 -5.98 18.00 13.29
C GLY A 95 -6.79 18.26 14.56
N ASP A 96 -7.68 17.35 14.94
CA ASP A 96 -8.50 17.44 16.15
C ASP A 96 -7.62 17.60 17.41
N ALA A 97 -7.73 18.76 18.06
CA ALA A 97 -6.90 19.10 19.22
C ALA A 97 -7.18 18.21 20.44
N ALA A 98 -8.43 17.79 20.63
CA ALA A 98 -8.83 16.92 21.74
C ALA A 98 -8.27 15.51 21.54
N MET A 99 -8.32 14.96 20.32
CA MET A 99 -7.73 13.66 20.00
C MET A 99 -6.20 13.70 20.12
N ARG A 100 -5.55 14.75 19.62
CA ARG A 100 -4.10 14.97 19.80
C ARG A 100 -3.72 15.00 21.28
N ALA A 101 -4.49 15.70 22.12
CA ALA A 101 -4.28 15.72 23.57
C ALA A 101 -4.47 14.34 24.22
N LYS A 102 -5.53 13.60 23.83
CA LYS A 102 -5.77 12.22 24.29
C LYS A 102 -4.62 11.29 23.95
N LEU A 103 -4.06 11.40 22.74
CA LEU A 103 -2.93 10.59 22.27
C LEU A 103 -1.69 10.82 23.13
N ILE A 104 -1.28 12.09 23.30
CA ILE A 104 -0.12 12.43 24.12
C ILE A 104 -0.32 12.02 25.59
N ALA A 105 -1.51 12.25 26.14
CA ALA A 105 -1.83 11.81 27.50
C ALA A 105 -1.73 10.27 27.64
N SER A 106 -2.14 9.52 26.62
CA SER A 106 -2.02 8.06 26.61
C SER A 106 -0.57 7.60 26.57
N MET A 107 0.23 8.18 25.68
CA MET A 107 1.65 7.86 25.56
C MET A 107 2.39 8.14 26.88
N ARG A 108 2.10 9.27 27.53
CA ARG A 108 2.68 9.62 28.84
C ARG A 108 2.29 8.64 29.95
N ARG A 109 1.00 8.26 30.02
CA ARG A 109 0.54 7.25 30.98
C ARG A 109 1.21 5.90 30.75
N ALA A 110 1.32 5.47 29.51
CA ALA A 110 2.00 4.23 29.16
C ALA A 110 3.48 4.28 29.53
N ALA A 111 4.17 5.37 29.21
CA ALA A 111 5.57 5.55 29.52
C ALA A 111 5.85 5.56 31.04
N GLY A 112 4.97 6.15 31.85
CA GLY A 112 5.07 6.16 33.31
C GLY A 112 4.81 4.82 34.01
N ARG A 113 4.24 3.81 33.31
CA ARG A 113 3.84 2.50 33.88
C ARG A 113 4.83 1.36 33.61
N GLY A 114 6.10 1.67 33.33
CA GLY A 114 7.12 0.67 33.00
C GLY A 114 7.53 0.64 31.52
N GLY A 115 7.14 1.66 30.75
CA GLY A 115 7.63 1.89 29.39
C GLY A 115 6.66 1.50 28.27
N LEU A 116 7.00 1.93 27.05
CA LEU A 116 6.21 1.67 25.85
C LEU A 116 6.63 0.32 25.25
N THR A 117 5.79 -0.70 25.44
CA THR A 117 6.01 -2.03 24.83
C THR A 117 6.02 -1.93 23.30
N PRO A 118 6.64 -2.90 22.59
CA PRO A 118 6.65 -2.91 21.13
C PRO A 118 5.24 -2.82 20.50
N ALA A 119 4.26 -3.56 21.05
CA ALA A 119 2.88 -3.53 20.60
C ALA A 119 2.20 -2.16 20.78
N LEU A 120 2.42 -1.49 21.92
CA LEU A 120 1.90 -0.13 22.14
C LEU A 120 2.58 0.88 21.24
N ARG A 121 3.91 0.81 21.11
CA ARG A 121 4.68 1.67 20.21
C ARG A 121 4.16 1.54 18.78
N TRP A 122 3.96 0.31 18.32
CA TRP A 122 3.39 0.03 17.02
C TRP A 122 1.99 0.64 16.87
N TRP A 123 1.08 0.43 17.83
CA TRP A 123 -0.25 1.03 17.77
C TRP A 123 -0.19 2.56 17.66
N TYR A 124 0.65 3.21 18.48
CA TYR A 124 0.81 4.65 18.47
C TYR A 124 1.38 5.21 17.16
N THR A 125 2.23 4.47 16.45
CA THR A 125 2.76 4.92 15.15
C THR A 125 1.78 4.60 14.01
N SER A 126 1.01 3.53 14.12
CA SER A 126 0.03 3.09 13.10
C SER A 126 -1.21 3.99 13.01
N VAL A 127 -1.64 4.63 14.11
CA VAL A 127 -2.78 5.57 14.08
C VAL A 127 -2.51 6.84 13.27
N PHE A 128 -1.27 7.12 12.87
CA PHE A 128 -0.95 8.22 11.96
C PHE A 128 -1.09 7.86 10.48
N GLY A 129 -1.22 6.56 10.15
CA GLY A 129 -1.25 6.09 8.77
C GLY A 129 0.09 6.26 8.04
N PRO A 130 0.12 5.97 6.72
CA PRO A 130 1.33 6.07 5.89
C PRO A 130 1.73 7.53 5.61
N GLU A 131 0.77 8.46 5.52
CA GLU A 131 0.99 9.85 5.11
C GLU A 131 0.63 10.86 6.23
N PRO A 132 1.56 11.18 7.15
CA PRO A 132 1.28 12.07 8.28
C PRO A 132 1.37 13.57 7.94
N ASP A 133 1.37 13.97 6.67
CA ASP A 133 1.71 15.34 6.24
C ASP A 133 0.87 16.43 6.93
N LEU A 134 -0.42 16.19 7.12
CA LEU A 134 -1.34 17.10 7.84
C LEU A 134 -1.00 17.23 9.34
N SER A 135 -0.21 16.30 9.88
CA SER A 135 0.23 16.26 11.27
C SER A 135 1.68 16.68 11.47
N CYS A 136 2.50 16.80 10.42
CA CYS A 136 3.93 17.07 10.54
C CYS A 136 4.26 18.36 11.31
N SER A 137 3.53 19.46 11.06
CA SER A 137 3.75 20.70 11.83
C SER A 137 3.50 20.51 13.34
N TRP A 138 2.42 19.82 13.69
CA TRP A 138 2.08 19.55 15.09
C TRP A 138 3.05 18.57 15.74
N LEU A 139 3.47 17.52 15.03
CA LEU A 139 4.48 16.57 15.50
C LEU A 139 5.79 17.30 15.83
N GLY A 140 6.24 18.19 14.95
CA GLY A 140 7.44 19.00 15.18
C GLY A 140 7.32 19.90 16.41
N ASP A 141 6.18 20.54 16.61
CA ASP A 141 5.90 21.33 17.82
C ASP A 141 5.88 20.47 19.09
N MET A 142 5.29 19.29 19.02
CA MET A 142 5.15 18.40 20.16
C MET A 142 6.49 17.78 20.55
N ILE A 143 7.32 17.38 19.60
CA ILE A 143 8.70 16.91 19.85
C ILE A 143 9.50 17.96 20.64
N ARG A 144 9.32 19.25 20.31
CA ARG A 144 10.00 20.36 21.00
C ARG A 144 9.54 20.56 22.44
N LYS A 145 8.26 20.31 22.72
CA LYS A 145 7.63 20.57 24.02
C LYS A 145 7.63 19.35 24.95
N GLU A 146 7.72 18.14 24.39
CA GLU A 146 7.63 16.91 25.16
C GLU A 146 8.92 16.65 25.95
N SER A 147 8.78 16.47 27.27
CA SER A 147 9.90 16.21 28.16
C SER A 147 10.23 14.72 28.28
N HIS A 148 9.24 13.84 28.08
CA HIS A 148 9.43 12.40 28.24
C HIS A 148 10.11 11.77 27.01
N GLN A 149 11.34 11.28 27.16
CA GLN A 149 12.13 10.71 26.05
C GLN A 149 11.39 9.61 25.30
N ALA A 150 10.80 8.63 26.00
CA ALA A 150 10.08 7.54 25.34
C ALA A 150 8.90 8.03 24.46
N VAL A 151 8.24 9.12 24.84
CA VAL A 151 7.17 9.74 24.03
C VAL A 151 7.78 10.45 22.83
N ARG A 152 8.87 11.21 23.02
CA ARG A 152 9.63 11.80 21.90
C ARG A 152 10.07 10.77 20.87
N ASP A 153 10.54 9.60 21.30
CA ASP A 153 10.98 8.54 20.40
C ASP A 153 9.84 8.03 19.49
N VAL A 154 8.62 7.90 20.03
CA VAL A 154 7.44 7.56 19.23
C VAL A 154 7.10 8.67 18.25
N LEU A 155 7.14 9.93 18.70
CA LEU A 155 6.87 11.07 17.81
C LEU A 155 7.90 11.17 16.68
N TRP A 156 9.20 10.94 16.96
CA TRP A 156 10.23 10.84 15.94
C TRP A 156 9.95 9.71 14.95
N SER A 157 9.45 8.56 15.42
CA SER A 157 9.17 7.38 14.58
C SER A 157 8.09 7.65 13.52
N VAL A 158 7.26 8.67 13.76
CA VAL A 158 6.27 9.17 12.79
C VAL A 158 6.86 10.33 11.99
N PHE A 159 7.56 11.25 12.65
CA PHE A 159 8.08 12.47 12.04
C PHE A 159 9.16 12.23 10.96
N VAL A 160 9.88 11.10 11.02
CA VAL A 160 10.81 10.66 9.94
C VAL A 160 10.14 10.49 8.57
N ARG A 161 8.80 10.42 8.50
CA ARG A 161 8.01 10.36 7.26
C ARG A 161 7.68 11.74 6.69
N CYS A 162 8.04 12.82 7.39
CA CYS A 162 7.80 14.20 6.97
C CYS A 162 8.93 14.67 6.03
N HIS A 163 8.70 14.57 4.72
CA HIS A 163 9.74 14.82 3.70
C HIS A 163 9.79 16.25 3.15
N ALA A 164 8.79 17.08 3.44
CA ALA A 164 8.77 18.45 2.93
C ALA A 164 10.05 19.22 3.33
N PRO A 165 10.72 19.96 2.41
CA PRO A 165 12.02 20.59 2.67
C PRO A 165 12.08 21.47 3.93
N LYS A 166 10.96 22.11 4.31
CA LYS A 166 10.82 22.92 5.53
C LYS A 166 11.07 22.15 6.83
N TYR A 167 10.98 20.81 6.81
CA TYR A 167 11.22 19.95 7.97
C TYR A 167 12.66 19.45 8.07
N ALA A 168 13.48 19.57 7.03
CA ALA A 168 14.89 19.16 7.07
C ALA A 168 15.68 19.75 8.26
N PRO A 169 15.53 21.05 8.63
CA PRO A 169 16.24 21.63 9.77
C PRO A 169 15.91 20.97 11.12
N MET A 170 14.80 20.24 11.24
CA MET A 170 14.50 19.50 12.47
C MET A 170 15.51 18.39 12.72
N PHE A 171 16.08 17.78 11.67
CA PHE A 171 17.05 16.68 11.78
C PHE A 171 18.47 17.16 12.07
N ASP A 172 18.73 18.47 11.98
CA ASP A 172 20.01 19.08 12.34
C ASP A 172 20.13 19.40 13.83
N ARG A 173 19.04 19.27 14.60
CA ARG A 173 19.05 19.57 16.04
C ARG A 173 19.91 18.57 16.82
N ALA A 174 20.47 19.04 17.94
CA ALA A 174 21.33 18.23 18.80
C ALA A 174 20.57 17.10 19.53
N ASP A 175 19.27 17.28 19.77
CA ASP A 175 18.41 16.37 20.53
C ASP A 175 17.77 15.26 19.66
N VAL A 176 18.04 15.24 18.35
CA VAL A 176 17.51 14.20 17.46
C VAL A 176 18.23 12.87 17.71
N PRO A 177 17.50 11.76 17.88
CA PRO A 177 18.09 10.43 17.95
C PRO A 177 18.84 10.08 16.66
N ASP A 178 19.99 9.41 16.79
CA ASP A 178 20.81 9.03 15.62
C ASP A 178 20.06 8.14 14.63
N TRP A 179 19.23 7.21 15.12
CA TRP A 179 18.39 6.35 14.28
C TRP A 179 17.38 7.16 13.44
N ALA A 180 16.84 8.27 13.96
CA ALA A 180 15.86 9.09 13.26
C ALA A 180 16.51 9.88 12.12
N ILE A 181 17.76 10.32 12.29
CA ILE A 181 18.55 10.96 11.23
C ILE A 181 18.81 9.97 10.09
N VAL A 182 19.17 8.73 10.43
CA VAL A 182 19.40 7.67 9.44
C VAL A 182 18.12 7.31 8.70
N ASP A 183 17.02 7.04 9.42
CA ASP A 183 15.74 6.61 8.82
C ASP A 183 15.14 7.70 7.93
N TRP A 184 15.17 8.96 8.36
CA TRP A 184 14.75 10.08 7.50
C TRP A 184 15.61 10.19 6.25
N SER A 185 16.93 10.01 6.36
CA SER A 185 17.85 10.09 5.23
C SER A 185 17.71 8.91 4.26
N SER A 186 17.37 7.71 4.74
CA SER A 186 17.17 6.53 3.87
C SER A 186 15.88 6.57 3.08
N ARG A 187 14.91 7.38 3.51
CA ARG A 187 13.60 7.56 2.86
C ARG A 187 13.53 8.73 1.86
N GLN A 188 14.64 9.45 1.65
CA GLN A 188 14.66 10.56 0.72
C GLN A 188 14.63 10.05 -0.72
N ASP A 189 13.47 10.14 -1.36
CA ASP A 189 13.30 9.95 -2.81
C ASP A 189 13.65 11.26 -3.53
N GLY A 190 14.79 11.29 -4.23
CA GLY A 190 15.19 12.49 -4.96
C GLY A 190 16.67 12.57 -5.32
N ALA A 191 17.11 13.76 -5.71
CA ALA A 191 18.51 14.02 -6.01
C ALA A 191 19.38 13.69 -4.79
N PRO A 192 20.52 13.00 -4.96
CA PRO A 192 21.35 12.59 -3.84
C PRO A 192 21.68 13.77 -2.92
N SER A 193 21.70 13.56 -1.61
CA SER A 193 21.99 14.60 -0.62
C SER A 193 23.49 14.74 -0.37
N ALA A 194 23.92 15.81 0.30
CA ALA A 194 25.31 15.91 0.73
C ALA A 194 25.56 14.98 1.94
N LEU A 195 26.70 14.27 1.96
CA LEU A 195 27.13 13.55 3.16
C LEU A 195 27.53 14.55 4.25
N THR A 196 26.65 14.78 5.23
CA THR A 196 26.91 15.69 6.34
C THR A 196 27.71 15.01 7.46
N PRO A 197 28.51 15.77 8.25
CA PRO A 197 29.17 15.22 9.43
C PRO A 197 28.19 14.62 10.45
N ARG A 198 26.97 15.18 10.55
CA ARG A 198 25.92 14.69 11.45
C ARG A 198 25.39 13.32 11.01
N LEU A 199 25.08 13.15 9.72
CA LEU A 199 24.67 11.85 9.17
C LEU A 199 25.76 10.79 9.37
N LEU A 200 27.03 11.13 9.11
CA LEU A 200 28.13 10.18 9.31
C LEU A 200 28.30 9.76 10.78
N ARG A 201 28.13 10.69 11.74
CA ARG A 201 28.14 10.35 13.17
C ARG A 201 26.96 9.47 13.56
N ALA A 202 25.77 9.79 13.07
CA ALA A 202 24.57 8.99 13.31
C ALA A 202 24.72 7.57 12.76
N ALA A 203 25.20 7.43 11.52
CA ALA A 203 25.52 6.16 10.89
C ALA A 203 26.52 5.33 11.72
N LYS A 204 27.60 5.94 12.22
CA LYS A 204 28.58 5.27 13.12
C LYS A 204 27.92 4.76 14.39
N SER A 205 27.03 5.55 14.99
CA SER A 205 26.31 5.19 16.22
C SER A 205 25.38 4.00 15.98
N VAL A 206 24.55 4.08 14.93
CA VAL A 206 23.59 3.04 14.54
C VAL A 206 24.30 1.75 14.14
N VAL A 207 25.38 1.80 13.34
CA VAL A 207 26.13 0.61 12.94
C VAL A 207 26.70 -0.18 14.13
N ARG A 208 27.00 0.48 15.24
CA ARG A 208 27.55 -0.20 16.44
C ARG A 208 26.51 -0.93 17.27
N ARG A 209 25.27 -0.43 17.32
CA ARG A 209 24.25 -0.88 18.29
C ARG A 209 22.94 -1.33 17.65
N GLY A 210 22.78 -1.05 16.37
CA GLY A 210 21.54 -1.24 15.68
C GLY A 210 21.30 -2.65 15.18
N GLU A 211 20.03 -2.93 14.99
CA GLU A 211 19.49 -4.17 14.42
C GLU A 211 19.66 -4.20 12.90
N VAL A 212 19.38 -5.35 12.29
CA VAL A 212 19.49 -5.59 10.85
C VAL A 212 18.80 -4.51 10.01
N ASN A 213 17.56 -4.14 10.35
CA ASN A 213 16.81 -3.12 9.61
C ASN A 213 17.47 -1.73 9.68
N GLU A 214 18.11 -1.41 10.81
CA GLU A 214 18.81 -0.13 10.98
C GLU A 214 20.14 -0.13 10.22
N LEU A 215 20.85 -1.26 10.14
CA LEU A 215 22.02 -1.42 9.27
C LEU A 215 21.64 -1.22 7.79
N ARG A 216 20.52 -1.80 7.36
CA ARG A 216 19.96 -1.60 6.02
C ARG A 216 19.71 -0.12 5.75
N ALA A 217 19.06 0.57 6.69
CA ALA A 217 18.78 2.00 6.59
C ALA A 217 20.06 2.84 6.49
N VAL A 218 21.11 2.52 7.26
CA VAL A 218 22.42 3.20 7.13
C VAL A 218 23.00 3.03 5.73
N GLY A 219 22.96 1.82 5.18
CA GLY A 219 23.44 1.53 3.83
C GLY A 219 22.74 2.40 2.79
N ILE A 220 21.40 2.43 2.82
CA ILE A 220 20.58 3.23 1.90
C ILE A 220 20.83 4.74 2.08
N ALA A 221 20.84 5.22 3.33
CA ALA A 221 21.06 6.64 3.62
C ALA A 221 22.42 7.15 3.10
N LEU A 222 23.47 6.35 3.24
CA LEU A 222 24.80 6.70 2.72
C LEU A 222 24.87 6.52 1.20
N ALA A 223 24.22 5.50 0.63
CA ALA A 223 24.11 5.31 -0.82
C ALA A 223 23.45 6.53 -1.50
N ASN A 224 22.49 7.16 -0.85
CA ASN A 224 21.78 8.34 -1.35
C ASN A 224 22.61 9.65 -1.26
N THR A 225 23.93 9.59 -1.06
CA THR A 225 24.80 10.78 -1.00
C THR A 225 25.55 11.06 -2.30
N LYS A 226 25.80 12.34 -2.61
CA LYS A 226 26.49 12.78 -3.85
C LYS A 226 27.95 12.32 -3.91
N GLY A 227 28.40 12.00 -5.13
CA GLY A 227 29.81 11.89 -5.49
C GLY A 227 30.55 10.69 -4.90
N GLY A 228 29.85 9.58 -4.64
CA GLY A 228 30.48 8.32 -4.20
C GLY A 228 31.06 8.34 -2.76
N ARG A 229 30.97 9.46 -2.03
CA ARG A 229 31.51 9.59 -0.66
C ARG A 229 30.85 8.62 0.32
N GLY A 230 29.56 8.33 0.12
CA GLY A 230 28.84 7.32 0.88
C GLY A 230 29.42 5.90 0.75
N VAL A 231 29.88 5.52 -0.43
CA VAL A 231 30.53 4.21 -0.67
C VAL A 231 31.82 4.09 0.14
N VAL A 232 32.62 5.16 0.18
CA VAL A 232 33.83 5.22 1.01
C VAL A 232 33.48 5.10 2.48
N ALA A 233 32.48 5.85 2.95
CA ALA A 233 32.01 5.79 4.34
C ALA A 233 31.52 4.39 4.73
N ILE A 234 30.78 3.70 3.85
CA ILE A 234 30.34 2.31 4.06
C ILE A 234 31.54 1.37 4.23
N ARG A 235 32.54 1.44 3.35
CA ARG A 235 33.76 0.61 3.47
C ARG A 235 34.49 0.84 4.79
N GLU A 236 34.56 2.09 5.26
CA GLU A 236 35.14 2.39 6.56
C GLU A 236 34.33 1.82 7.72
N LEU A 237 33.00 1.96 7.67
CA LEU A 237 32.08 1.46 8.68
C LEU A 237 32.05 -0.07 8.77
N GLN A 238 32.34 -0.77 7.67
CA GLN A 238 32.44 -2.23 7.66
C GLN A 238 33.65 -2.77 8.44
N ARG A 239 34.67 -1.93 8.70
CA ARG A 239 35.87 -2.36 9.43
C ARG A 239 35.51 -2.77 10.86
N GLY A 240 35.90 -3.98 11.24
CA GLY A 240 35.63 -4.52 12.58
C GLY A 240 34.21 -5.03 12.80
N LEU A 241 33.35 -5.03 11.78
CA LEU A 241 32.04 -5.70 11.85
C LEU A 241 32.14 -7.18 11.48
N SER A 242 31.22 -7.98 12.01
CA SER A 242 31.02 -9.37 11.60
C SER A 242 30.60 -9.48 10.11
N PRO A 243 30.87 -10.60 9.42
CA PRO A 243 30.50 -10.79 8.02
C PRO A 243 29.03 -10.46 7.70
N GLY A 244 28.08 -10.96 8.49
CA GLY A 244 26.65 -10.67 8.30
C GLY A 244 26.30 -9.19 8.42
N ARG A 245 26.83 -8.49 9.44
CA ARG A 245 26.62 -7.03 9.60
C ARG A 245 27.26 -6.24 8.46
N ARG A 246 28.44 -6.66 7.96
CA ARG A 246 29.06 -6.06 6.77
C ARG A 246 28.18 -6.21 5.54
N ALA A 247 27.60 -7.39 5.35
CA ALA A 247 26.71 -7.68 4.23
C ALA A 247 25.44 -6.81 4.31
N TRP A 248 24.77 -6.75 5.46
CA TRP A 248 23.58 -5.91 5.64
C TRP A 248 23.82 -4.42 5.35
N LEU A 249 24.97 -3.89 5.79
CA LEU A 249 25.35 -2.51 5.50
C LEU A 249 25.62 -2.27 4.00
N ALA A 250 26.27 -3.23 3.32
CA ALA A 250 26.58 -3.12 1.89
C ALA A 250 25.39 -3.41 0.97
N ALA A 251 24.38 -4.15 1.40
CA ALA A 251 23.16 -4.40 0.62
C ALA A 251 22.44 -3.10 0.23
N GLY A 252 22.51 -2.06 1.07
CA GLY A 252 21.96 -0.73 0.78
C GLY A 252 22.61 -0.03 -0.42
N LEU A 253 23.75 -0.52 -0.93
CA LEU A 253 24.38 -0.04 -2.16
C LEU A 253 23.76 -0.64 -3.44
N SER A 254 22.82 -1.59 -3.32
CA SER A 254 22.15 -2.22 -4.47
C SER A 254 21.44 -1.23 -5.39
N THR A 255 21.04 -0.07 -4.87
CA THR A 255 20.40 1.01 -5.64
C THR A 255 21.39 1.86 -6.44
N ARG A 256 22.70 1.60 -6.31
CA ARG A 256 23.78 2.38 -6.94
C ARG A 256 24.31 1.72 -8.21
N THR A 257 24.77 2.57 -9.12
CA THR A 257 25.27 2.15 -10.44
C THR A 257 26.78 2.23 -10.55
N GLU A 258 27.46 2.84 -9.57
CA GLU A 258 28.92 2.90 -9.59
C GLU A 258 29.52 1.48 -9.46
N PRO A 259 30.50 1.07 -10.29
CA PRO A 259 31.06 -0.29 -10.26
C PRO A 259 31.58 -0.70 -8.88
N ALA A 260 32.21 0.25 -8.17
CA ALA A 260 32.72 0.04 -6.82
C ALA A 260 31.61 -0.21 -5.77
N ALA A 261 30.41 0.33 -5.99
CA ALA A 261 29.24 0.12 -5.14
C ALA A 261 28.56 -1.21 -5.48
N GLN A 262 28.36 -1.49 -6.77
CA GLN A 262 27.78 -2.74 -7.25
C GLN A 262 28.60 -3.97 -6.82
N ALA A 263 29.93 -3.91 -6.90
CA ALA A 263 30.78 -5.01 -6.45
C ALA A 263 30.61 -5.33 -4.96
N LEU A 264 30.48 -4.30 -4.10
CA LEU A 264 30.22 -4.50 -2.67
C LEU A 264 28.83 -5.09 -2.43
N ALA A 265 27.84 -4.59 -3.16
CA ALA A 265 26.45 -5.01 -3.01
C ALA A 265 26.25 -6.46 -3.51
N LEU A 266 26.85 -6.84 -4.64
CA LEU A 266 26.89 -8.22 -5.14
C LEU A 266 27.53 -9.17 -4.13
N GLY A 267 28.69 -8.80 -3.58
CA GLY A 267 29.35 -9.60 -2.55
C GLY A 267 28.52 -9.72 -1.26
N ALA A 268 27.76 -8.68 -0.91
CA ALA A 268 26.81 -8.73 0.20
C ALA A 268 25.64 -9.70 -0.09
N CYS A 269 25.09 -9.68 -1.30
CA CYS A 269 23.98 -10.53 -1.70
C CYS A 269 24.34 -12.01 -1.86
N GLN A 270 25.62 -12.34 -1.95
CA GLN A 270 26.10 -13.73 -1.85
C GLN A 270 26.08 -14.26 -0.40
N HIS A 271 25.93 -13.39 0.60
CA HIS A 271 25.91 -13.80 2.00
C HIS A 271 24.54 -14.41 2.37
N PRO A 272 24.46 -15.60 3.00
CA PRO A 272 23.20 -16.29 3.28
C PRO A 272 22.18 -15.47 4.08
N GLU A 273 22.65 -14.64 5.03
CA GLU A 273 21.77 -13.77 5.83
C GLU A 273 21.07 -12.67 5.02
N VAL A 274 21.61 -12.30 3.85
CA VAL A 274 21.18 -11.13 3.07
C VAL A 274 20.63 -11.53 1.70
N ALA A 275 21.00 -12.70 1.18
CA ALA A 275 20.62 -13.17 -0.15
C ALA A 275 19.11 -13.02 -0.44
N ASN A 276 18.24 -13.39 0.50
CA ASN A 276 16.80 -13.32 0.31
C ASN A 276 16.18 -11.94 0.57
N ASP A 277 17.00 -10.91 0.80
CA ASP A 277 16.52 -9.54 0.99
C ASP A 277 16.11 -8.93 -0.35
N TRP A 278 15.03 -8.14 -0.33
CA TRP A 278 14.50 -7.49 -1.54
C TRP A 278 15.53 -6.57 -2.22
N LEU A 279 16.50 -6.01 -1.48
CA LEU A 279 17.61 -5.22 -2.04
C LEU A 279 18.49 -6.04 -3.00
N CYS A 280 18.59 -7.35 -2.80
CA CYS A 280 19.42 -8.22 -3.64
C CYS A 280 18.78 -8.58 -4.96
N HIS A 281 17.44 -8.56 -5.03
CA HIS A 281 16.72 -8.76 -6.28
C HIS A 281 17.11 -7.71 -7.34
N TRP A 282 17.44 -6.47 -6.92
CA TRP A 282 17.88 -5.40 -7.83
C TRP A 282 19.23 -5.68 -8.51
N LEU A 283 20.07 -6.53 -7.91
CA LEU A 283 21.42 -6.81 -8.38
C LEU A 283 21.51 -8.07 -9.22
N TRP A 284 20.74 -9.10 -8.89
CA TRP A 284 20.72 -10.35 -9.67
C TRP A 284 20.04 -10.22 -11.01
N ASP A 285 19.37 -9.09 -11.24
CA ASP A 285 18.95 -8.67 -12.57
C ASP A 285 20.10 -8.21 -13.46
N SER A 286 21.37 -8.24 -13.02
CA SER A 286 22.53 -7.74 -13.78
C SER A 286 22.79 -8.45 -15.11
N ASP A 287 22.34 -9.70 -15.27
CA ASP A 287 22.50 -10.48 -16.51
C ASP A 287 21.27 -10.41 -17.42
N ALA A 288 20.17 -9.80 -16.95
CA ALA A 288 18.98 -9.61 -17.74
C ALA A 288 19.23 -8.63 -18.88
N SER A 289 18.73 -8.97 -20.07
CA SER A 289 18.78 -8.11 -21.24
C SER A 289 18.07 -6.78 -20.94
N LEU A 290 18.41 -5.71 -21.66
CA LEU A 290 17.70 -4.43 -21.48
C LEU A 290 16.18 -4.61 -21.71
N THR A 291 15.79 -5.49 -22.64
CA THR A 291 14.38 -5.85 -22.91
C THR A 291 13.70 -6.51 -21.72
N ASP A 292 14.41 -7.29 -20.91
CA ASP A 292 13.85 -7.88 -19.69
C ASP A 292 13.74 -6.84 -18.57
N ARG A 293 14.72 -5.93 -18.47
CA ARG A 293 14.71 -4.85 -17.47
C ARG A 293 13.61 -3.83 -17.70
N VAL A 294 13.28 -3.53 -18.96
CA VAL A 294 12.20 -2.57 -19.25
C VAL A 294 10.82 -3.10 -18.84
N LYS A 295 10.65 -4.43 -18.72
CA LYS A 295 9.42 -5.06 -18.19
C LYS A 295 9.33 -4.95 -16.67
N GLN A 296 10.46 -4.90 -15.99
CA GLN A 296 10.51 -4.90 -14.53
C GLN A 296 9.97 -3.60 -13.96
N GLN A 297 8.85 -3.70 -13.27
CA GLN A 297 8.18 -2.55 -12.65
C GLN A 297 9.10 -1.84 -11.65
N HIS A 298 9.88 -2.58 -10.86
CA HIS A 298 10.81 -2.01 -9.88
C HIS A 298 11.87 -1.08 -10.52
N GLN A 299 12.27 -1.33 -11.78
CA GLN A 299 13.15 -0.41 -12.49
C GLN A 299 12.34 0.82 -12.96
N SER A 300 12.58 1.99 -12.36
CA SER A 300 11.97 3.24 -12.86
C SER A 300 12.50 3.59 -14.25
N LEU A 301 11.63 4.13 -15.11
CA LEU A 301 12.01 4.58 -16.45
C LEU A 301 13.10 5.65 -16.38
N ALA A 302 12.97 6.61 -15.46
CA ALA A 302 14.02 7.60 -15.19
C ALA A 302 15.35 6.96 -14.76
N GLY A 303 15.31 5.85 -14.01
CA GLY A 303 16.49 5.06 -13.66
C GLY A 303 17.15 4.41 -14.88
N LEU A 304 16.34 3.83 -15.77
CA LEU A 304 16.83 3.20 -17.01
C LEU A 304 17.44 4.24 -17.95
N LEU A 305 16.77 5.37 -18.17
CA LEU A 305 17.25 6.48 -19.02
C LEU A 305 18.50 7.18 -18.46
N ARG A 306 18.81 7.02 -17.16
CA ARG A 306 20.08 7.48 -16.57
C ARG A 306 21.23 6.51 -16.80
N ARG A 307 20.95 5.23 -17.04
CA ARG A 307 21.95 4.15 -17.12
C ARG A 307 22.28 3.71 -18.54
N HIS A 308 21.36 3.95 -19.47
CA HIS A 308 21.45 3.49 -20.85
C HIS A 308 21.15 4.64 -21.80
N GLU A 309 21.67 4.56 -23.02
CA GLU A 309 21.34 5.51 -24.08
C GLU A 309 19.84 5.48 -24.36
N ARG A 310 19.25 6.67 -24.57
CA ARG A 310 17.80 6.81 -24.76
C ARG A 310 17.31 5.97 -25.95
N THR A 311 18.10 5.89 -27.02
CA THR A 311 17.80 5.10 -28.21
C THR A 311 17.70 3.61 -27.91
N ASP A 312 18.58 3.08 -27.05
CA ASP A 312 18.58 1.68 -26.68
C ASP A 312 17.38 1.33 -25.80
N VAL A 313 17.00 2.23 -24.88
CA VAL A 313 15.80 2.07 -24.04
C VAL A 313 14.54 2.10 -24.90
N ILE A 314 14.43 3.05 -25.84
CA ILE A 314 13.28 3.12 -26.76
C ILE A 314 13.17 1.83 -27.58
N LYS A 315 14.29 1.35 -28.15
CA LYS A 315 14.30 0.11 -28.91
C LYS A 315 13.88 -1.09 -28.06
N ALA A 316 14.45 -1.25 -26.86
CA ALA A 316 14.09 -2.33 -25.96
C ALA A 316 12.62 -2.30 -25.54
N LEU A 317 12.04 -1.11 -25.37
CA LEU A 317 10.62 -0.93 -25.10
C LEU A 317 9.75 -1.35 -26.29
N SER A 318 10.10 -0.93 -27.52
CA SER A 318 9.40 -1.38 -28.73
C SER A 318 9.48 -2.89 -28.92
N ASP A 319 10.69 -3.46 -28.80
CA ASP A 319 10.94 -4.90 -28.90
C ASP A 319 10.13 -5.67 -27.83
N CYS A 320 9.98 -5.10 -26.63
CA CYS A 320 9.14 -5.67 -25.59
C CYS A 320 7.65 -5.69 -25.96
N VAL A 321 7.11 -4.58 -26.51
CA VAL A 321 5.69 -4.50 -26.90
C VAL A 321 5.35 -5.52 -28.00
N GLU A 322 6.29 -5.76 -28.92
CA GLU A 322 6.14 -6.70 -30.03
C GLU A 322 6.39 -8.16 -29.62
N GLY A 323 7.36 -8.39 -28.72
CA GLY A 323 7.84 -9.74 -28.40
C GLY A 323 7.31 -10.35 -27.09
N ALA A 324 6.68 -9.59 -26.21
CA ALA A 324 6.15 -10.13 -24.96
C ALA A 324 4.91 -11.01 -25.18
N GLN A 325 4.83 -12.12 -24.44
CA GLN A 325 3.77 -13.13 -24.60
C GLN A 325 2.44 -12.71 -23.97
N HIS A 326 2.50 -11.92 -22.88
CA HIS A 326 1.33 -11.54 -22.09
C HIS A 326 0.90 -10.09 -22.35
N ALA A 327 -0.41 -9.85 -22.42
CA ALA A 327 -0.97 -8.51 -22.68
C ALA A 327 -0.57 -7.49 -21.61
N GLU A 328 -0.45 -7.90 -20.34
CA GLU A 328 0.00 -7.05 -19.23
C GLU A 328 1.44 -6.55 -19.42
N GLU A 329 2.36 -7.43 -19.79
CA GLU A 329 3.76 -7.06 -20.06
C GLU A 329 3.85 -6.09 -21.23
N ARG A 330 3.10 -6.36 -22.31
CA ARG A 330 3.00 -5.46 -23.47
C ARG A 330 2.44 -4.10 -23.06
N ALA A 331 1.43 -4.06 -22.18
CA ALA A 331 0.84 -2.82 -21.68
C ALA A 331 1.84 -2.01 -20.85
N ILE A 332 2.63 -2.65 -19.98
CA ILE A 332 3.71 -2.01 -19.20
C ILE A 332 4.73 -1.37 -20.14
N CYS A 333 5.19 -2.12 -21.14
CA CYS A 333 6.19 -1.63 -22.10
C CYS A 333 5.63 -0.52 -22.99
N LEU A 334 4.38 -0.61 -23.45
CA LEU A 334 3.75 0.42 -24.28
C LEU A 334 3.53 1.72 -23.49
N ARG A 335 3.14 1.62 -22.22
CA ARG A 335 3.02 2.75 -21.30
C ARG A 335 4.36 3.47 -21.14
N ARG A 336 5.42 2.72 -20.84
CA ARG A 336 6.79 3.27 -20.72
C ARG A 336 7.30 3.85 -22.04
N LEU A 337 6.99 3.23 -23.16
CA LEU A 337 7.32 3.74 -24.49
C LEU A 337 6.63 5.08 -24.75
N ALA A 338 5.36 5.25 -24.36
CA ALA A 338 4.63 6.50 -24.55
C ALA A 338 5.28 7.66 -23.78
N VAL A 339 5.77 7.41 -22.56
CA VAL A 339 6.50 8.42 -21.77
C VAL A 339 7.89 8.71 -22.36
N ALA A 340 8.59 7.68 -22.84
CA ALA A 340 9.93 7.85 -23.41
C ALA A 340 9.93 8.46 -24.83
N ASN A 341 8.95 8.11 -25.67
CA ASN A 341 8.82 8.53 -27.05
C ASN A 341 7.38 8.28 -27.55
N ARG A 342 6.50 9.26 -27.36
CA ARG A 342 5.09 9.17 -27.78
C ARG A 342 4.91 8.86 -29.28
N PRO A 343 5.63 9.49 -30.23
CA PRO A 343 5.51 9.12 -31.65
C PRO A 343 5.77 7.64 -31.93
N ALA A 344 6.80 7.05 -31.30
CA ALA A 344 7.06 5.62 -31.44
C ALA A 344 5.92 4.78 -30.83
N ALA A 345 5.43 5.15 -29.65
CA ALA A 345 4.31 4.47 -29.01
C ALA A 345 3.02 4.51 -29.85
N VAL A 346 2.70 5.65 -30.49
CA VAL A 346 1.54 5.77 -31.39
C VAL A 346 1.69 4.84 -32.59
N SER A 347 2.88 4.80 -33.20
CA SER A 347 3.15 3.92 -34.33
C SER A 347 2.99 2.45 -33.93
N THR A 348 3.56 2.04 -32.79
CA THR A 348 3.45 0.68 -32.27
C THR A 348 2.00 0.35 -31.89
N ALA A 349 1.30 1.22 -31.17
CA ALA A 349 -0.10 0.98 -30.77
C ALA A 349 -1.02 0.77 -31.99
N LYS A 350 -0.83 1.54 -33.06
CA LYS A 350 -1.57 1.37 -34.33
C LYS A 350 -1.27 0.04 -35.02
N SER A 351 -0.03 -0.45 -34.97
CA SER A 351 0.32 -1.74 -35.59
C SER A 351 -0.19 -2.94 -34.81
N LEU A 352 -0.45 -2.80 -33.50
CA LEU A 352 -0.97 -3.90 -32.68
C LEU A 352 -2.40 -4.31 -33.02
N GLY A 353 -3.20 -3.45 -33.65
CA GLY A 353 -4.58 -3.75 -34.04
C GLY A 353 -5.43 -4.25 -32.86
N VAL A 354 -5.27 -3.64 -31.67
CA VAL A 354 -6.02 -4.03 -30.47
C VAL A 354 -7.49 -3.74 -30.71
N GLY A 355 -8.27 -4.78 -31.03
CA GLY A 355 -9.71 -4.70 -31.25
C GLY A 355 -10.48 -4.32 -29.98
N ASP A 356 -11.79 -4.58 -29.95
CA ASP A 356 -12.68 -4.21 -28.84
C ASP A 356 -12.43 -4.94 -27.49
N LEU A 357 -11.28 -5.63 -27.36
CA LEU A 357 -10.89 -6.38 -26.17
C LEU A 357 -10.74 -5.46 -24.95
N GLN A 358 -11.40 -5.82 -23.84
CA GLN A 358 -11.26 -5.16 -22.55
C GLN A 358 -10.00 -5.66 -21.84
N THR A 359 -8.82 -5.19 -22.27
CA THR A 359 -7.52 -5.56 -21.67
C THR A 359 -6.71 -4.31 -21.31
N PRO A 360 -5.79 -4.40 -20.32
CA PRO A 360 -4.89 -3.30 -20.00
C PRO A 360 -4.10 -2.76 -21.21
N LEU A 361 -3.78 -3.63 -22.17
CA LEU A 361 -3.10 -3.23 -23.41
C LEU A 361 -3.99 -2.36 -24.32
N ALA A 362 -5.27 -2.70 -24.43
CA ALA A 362 -6.23 -1.93 -25.23
C ALA A 362 -6.49 -0.54 -24.61
N GLU A 363 -6.60 -0.45 -23.29
CA GLU A 363 -6.73 0.83 -22.59
C GLU A 363 -5.53 1.75 -22.85
N VAL A 364 -4.31 1.22 -22.73
CA VAL A 364 -3.08 1.97 -23.01
C VAL A 364 -3.02 2.39 -24.47
N ALA A 365 -3.33 1.49 -25.41
CA ALA A 365 -3.31 1.81 -26.83
C ALA A 365 -4.30 2.93 -27.19
N ARG A 366 -5.57 2.84 -26.75
CA ARG A 366 -6.59 3.88 -27.00
C ARG A 366 -6.19 5.23 -26.41
N ALA A 367 -5.70 5.24 -25.17
CA ALA A 367 -5.22 6.48 -24.53
C ALA A 367 -4.08 7.16 -25.32
N ILE A 368 -3.26 6.38 -26.03
CA ILE A 368 -2.16 6.89 -26.85
C ILE A 368 -2.64 7.31 -28.24
N THR A 369 -3.55 6.54 -28.86
CA THR A 369 -3.99 6.77 -30.26
C THR A 369 -5.08 7.80 -30.40
N ASP A 370 -6.00 7.87 -29.45
CA ASP A 370 -7.24 8.63 -29.57
C ASP A 370 -7.10 10.05 -29.00
N TYR A 371 -6.08 10.25 -28.16
CA TYR A 371 -5.78 11.53 -27.54
C TYR A 371 -4.34 11.94 -27.85
N GLU A 372 -4.13 13.24 -28.06
CA GLU A 372 -2.79 13.83 -27.93
C GLU A 372 -2.34 13.81 -26.47
N GLU A 373 -1.05 14.03 -26.21
CA GLU A 373 -0.47 13.91 -24.87
C GLU A 373 -1.27 14.71 -23.82
N ASP A 374 -1.65 15.95 -24.12
CA ASP A 374 -2.42 16.78 -23.21
C ASP A 374 -3.94 16.69 -23.43
N GLY A 375 -4.38 16.03 -24.51
CA GLY A 375 -5.79 15.89 -24.83
C GLY A 375 -6.57 15.07 -23.81
N LEU A 376 -5.98 13.98 -23.31
CA LEU A 376 -6.62 13.16 -22.26
C LEU A 376 -6.68 13.91 -20.93
N VAL A 377 -5.64 14.69 -20.59
CA VAL A 377 -5.62 15.54 -19.39
C VAL A 377 -6.72 16.60 -19.48
N ALA A 378 -6.82 17.29 -20.61
CA ALA A 378 -7.86 18.28 -20.86
C ALA A 378 -9.27 17.68 -20.77
N GLU A 379 -9.46 16.45 -21.26
CA GLU A 379 -10.74 15.74 -21.18
C GLU A 379 -11.10 15.39 -19.72
N LEU A 380 -10.16 14.84 -18.94
CA LEU A 380 -10.39 14.54 -17.53
C LEU A 380 -10.60 15.81 -16.67
N GLU A 381 -9.95 16.91 -17.03
CA GLU A 381 -10.19 18.23 -16.42
C GLU A 381 -11.59 18.75 -16.74
N ARG A 382 -12.01 18.66 -18.02
CA ARG A 382 -13.36 19.04 -18.46
C ARG A 382 -14.45 18.26 -17.73
N LEU A 383 -14.19 16.98 -17.46
CA LEU A 383 -15.04 16.09 -16.65
C LEU A 383 -14.95 16.35 -15.14
N GLN A 384 -14.10 17.29 -14.70
CA GLN A 384 -13.83 17.63 -13.31
C GLN A 384 -13.35 16.44 -12.46
N LEU A 385 -12.74 15.45 -13.11
CA LEU A 385 -12.20 14.27 -12.45
C LEU A 385 -10.81 14.54 -11.92
N ILE A 386 -10.01 15.37 -12.60
CA ILE A 386 -8.69 15.79 -12.15
C ILE A 386 -8.59 17.32 -12.02
N ASN A 387 -7.55 17.79 -11.34
CA ASN A 387 -7.14 19.19 -11.36
C ASN A 387 -5.69 19.23 -11.86
N PRO A 388 -5.40 19.75 -13.07
CA PRO A 388 -4.06 19.69 -13.64
C PRO A 388 -3.02 20.48 -12.84
N LEU A 389 -3.45 21.45 -12.02
CA LEU A 389 -2.57 22.19 -11.10
C LEU A 389 -2.21 21.39 -9.83
N ARG A 390 -2.79 20.21 -9.63
CA ARG A 390 -2.60 19.37 -8.44
C ARG A 390 -2.32 17.93 -8.83
N GLY A 391 -1.06 17.51 -8.74
CA GLY A 391 -0.62 16.14 -9.05
C GLY A 391 0.72 16.18 -9.77
N ASP A 392 1.50 15.11 -9.65
CA ASP A 392 2.66 14.90 -10.52
C ASP A 392 2.24 13.89 -11.58
N ARG A 393 2.22 14.32 -12.85
CA ARG A 393 1.86 13.46 -13.97
C ARG A 393 2.79 12.24 -14.06
N GLY A 394 4.05 12.36 -13.64
CA GLY A 394 5.02 11.27 -13.68
C GLY A 394 4.99 10.49 -15.00
N ASP A 395 4.86 9.16 -14.90
CA ASP A 395 4.75 8.23 -16.02
C ASP A 395 3.28 7.91 -16.41
N ALA A 396 2.31 8.76 -16.06
CA ALA A 396 0.89 8.51 -16.28
C ALA A 396 0.47 8.66 -17.76
N VAL A 397 -0.16 7.61 -18.31
CA VAL A 397 -0.57 7.55 -19.73
C VAL A 397 -2.07 7.30 -19.88
N THR A 398 -2.65 6.43 -19.06
CA THR A 398 -4.08 6.08 -19.11
C THR A 398 -4.93 6.99 -18.22
N ALA A 399 -6.25 6.94 -18.40
CA ALA A 399 -7.17 7.64 -17.51
C ALA A 399 -7.03 7.16 -16.05
N ALA A 400 -6.89 5.84 -15.84
CA ALA A 400 -6.64 5.26 -14.53
C ALA A 400 -5.35 5.81 -13.88
N ASP A 401 -4.26 5.93 -14.64
CA ASP A 401 -2.99 6.48 -14.14
C ASP A 401 -3.14 7.94 -13.72
N LEU A 402 -3.81 8.75 -14.55
CA LEU A 402 -4.04 10.16 -14.28
C LEU A 402 -4.94 10.35 -13.06
N LEU A 403 -5.98 9.54 -12.90
CA LEU A 403 -6.80 9.57 -11.69
C LEU A 403 -5.95 9.25 -10.43
N GLY A 404 -5.05 8.28 -10.51
CA GLY A 404 -4.13 7.96 -9.40
C GLY A 404 -3.15 9.10 -9.09
N ALA A 405 -2.47 9.61 -10.12
CA ALA A 405 -1.50 10.71 -10.03
C ALA A 405 -2.09 12.00 -9.45
N HIS A 406 -3.38 12.23 -9.66
CA HIS A 406 -4.13 13.38 -9.16
C HIS A 406 -4.86 13.11 -7.82
N GLY A 407 -4.63 11.96 -7.19
CA GLY A 407 -5.21 11.58 -5.88
C GLY A 407 -6.72 11.35 -5.92
N LYS A 408 -7.24 10.89 -7.06
CA LYS A 408 -8.66 10.68 -7.36
C LYS A 408 -9.06 9.21 -7.41
N SER A 409 -8.09 8.33 -7.18
CA SER A 409 -8.31 6.91 -7.00
C SER A 409 -7.49 6.36 -5.83
N ARG A 410 -7.82 5.14 -5.43
CA ARG A 410 -7.09 4.33 -4.45
C ARG A 410 -6.87 2.95 -5.01
N TRP A 411 -5.62 2.54 -5.07
CA TRP A 411 -5.29 1.16 -5.37
C TRP A 411 -5.50 0.31 -4.10
N LEU A 412 -6.15 -0.84 -4.26
CA LEU A 412 -6.55 -1.71 -3.18
C LEU A 412 -6.15 -3.15 -3.48
N ASP A 413 -5.20 -3.69 -2.69
CA ASP A 413 -5.05 -5.13 -2.58
C ASP A 413 -6.26 -5.67 -1.83
N THR A 414 -7.01 -6.56 -2.45
CA THR A 414 -8.20 -7.14 -1.84
C THR A 414 -7.84 -8.15 -0.75
N ARG A 415 -6.63 -8.72 -0.78
CA ARG A 415 -6.15 -9.65 0.24
C ARG A 415 -5.39 -8.92 1.34
N THR A 416 -5.92 -8.96 2.56
CA THR A 416 -5.31 -8.34 3.75
C THR A 416 -4.29 -9.24 4.44
N GLY A 417 -4.43 -10.57 4.31
CA GLY A 417 -3.61 -11.55 5.04
C GLY A 417 -3.83 -11.58 6.55
N GLN A 418 -4.90 -10.96 7.07
CA GLN A 418 -5.24 -10.91 8.49
C GLN A 418 -6.76 -10.88 8.72
N PHE A 419 -7.22 -11.24 9.92
CA PHE A 419 -8.60 -11.03 10.36
C PHE A 419 -8.63 -10.28 11.71
N SER A 420 -9.45 -9.25 11.91
CA SER A 420 -10.35 -8.64 10.92
C SER A 420 -9.61 -7.80 9.87
N ASN A 421 -10.29 -7.49 8.78
CA ASN A 421 -9.69 -6.81 7.62
C ASN A 421 -9.52 -5.30 7.80
N GLN A 422 -10.07 -4.72 8.88
CA GLN A 422 -10.06 -3.28 9.11
C GLN A 422 -10.83 -2.51 8.02
N HIS A 423 -12.02 -3.00 7.69
CA HIS A 423 -12.91 -2.37 6.69
C HIS A 423 -13.24 -0.91 7.02
N ASP A 424 -13.24 -0.54 8.29
CA ASP A 424 -13.44 0.84 8.72
C ASP A 424 -12.28 1.76 8.32
N GLU A 425 -11.05 1.27 8.32
CA GLU A 425 -9.91 2.02 7.79
C GLU A 425 -10.04 2.24 6.28
N LEU A 426 -10.48 1.22 5.53
CA LEU A 426 -10.74 1.34 4.10
C LEU A 426 -11.89 2.32 3.81
N LEU A 427 -13.00 2.24 4.56
CA LEU A 427 -14.11 3.18 4.45
C LEU A 427 -13.68 4.63 4.71
N VAL A 428 -12.84 4.86 5.72
CA VAL A 428 -12.29 6.19 6.01
C VAL A 428 -11.41 6.69 4.87
N ASP A 429 -10.51 5.86 4.35
CA ASP A 429 -9.61 6.26 3.26
C ASP A 429 -10.37 6.59 1.97
N LEU A 430 -11.31 5.73 1.56
CA LEU A 430 -12.13 5.97 0.37
C LEU A 430 -13.01 7.21 0.52
N ALA A 431 -13.59 7.46 1.71
CA ALA A 431 -14.39 8.66 1.96
C ALA A 431 -13.61 9.98 1.73
N LEU A 432 -12.27 9.96 1.80
CA LEU A 432 -11.44 11.13 1.48
C LEU A 432 -11.48 11.52 -0.01
N LEU A 433 -11.81 10.60 -0.92
CA LEU A 433 -11.91 10.89 -2.35
C LEU A 433 -13.10 11.80 -2.69
N VAL A 434 -14.14 11.79 -1.86
CA VAL A 434 -15.43 12.47 -2.13
C VAL A 434 -15.71 13.67 -1.23
N ARG A 435 -14.67 14.22 -0.60
CA ARG A 435 -14.83 15.38 0.30
C ARG A 435 -15.47 16.58 -0.43
N PRO A 436 -16.32 17.36 0.26
CA PRO A 436 -16.70 17.22 1.67
C PRO A 436 -17.94 16.31 1.91
N ALA A 437 -18.41 15.56 0.91
CA ALA A 437 -19.74 14.92 0.95
C ALA A 437 -19.93 13.95 2.12
N LEU A 438 -18.87 13.27 2.55
CA LEU A 438 -18.88 12.35 3.69
C LEU A 438 -18.03 12.87 4.88
N ASP A 439 -17.70 14.17 4.90
CA ASP A 439 -17.00 14.76 6.04
C ASP A 439 -17.88 14.62 7.30
N GLY A 440 -17.29 14.09 8.38
CA GLY A 440 -17.98 13.90 9.66
C GLY A 440 -18.73 12.57 9.82
N VAL A 441 -18.78 11.73 8.78
CA VAL A 441 -19.21 10.34 8.93
C VAL A 441 -18.15 9.57 9.70
N VAL A 442 -18.57 8.77 10.67
CA VAL A 442 -17.68 7.89 11.45
C VAL A 442 -17.96 6.45 11.05
N PHE A 443 -16.92 5.72 10.65
CA PHE A 443 -17.02 4.31 10.28
C PHE A 443 -16.52 3.41 11.40
N GLU A 444 -17.07 2.21 11.48
CA GLU A 444 -16.70 1.19 12.46
C GLU A 444 -16.88 -0.20 11.86
N GLU A 445 -15.87 -1.05 12.06
CA GLU A 445 -15.97 -2.49 11.87
C GLU A 445 -16.27 -3.12 13.22
N VAL A 446 -17.32 -3.94 13.28
CA VAL A 446 -17.65 -4.75 14.44
C VAL A 446 -17.39 -6.20 14.11
N VAL A 447 -16.33 -6.73 14.72
CA VAL A 447 -15.92 -8.12 14.62
C VAL A 447 -16.85 -8.99 15.48
N PRO A 448 -17.28 -10.17 15.03
CA PRO A 448 -18.05 -11.10 15.86
C PRO A 448 -17.23 -11.56 17.08
N ILE A 449 -17.92 -11.90 18.17
CA ILE A 449 -17.29 -12.33 19.43
C ILE A 449 -16.51 -13.64 19.22
N ASP A 450 -17.08 -14.57 18.45
CA ASP A 450 -16.53 -15.90 18.19
C ASP A 450 -15.83 -15.97 16.82
N ALA A 451 -14.97 -14.99 16.54
CA ALA A 451 -14.22 -14.85 15.30
C ALA A 451 -13.43 -16.12 14.88
N PRO A 452 -13.31 -16.41 13.57
CA PRO A 452 -13.72 -15.58 12.43
C PRO A 452 -15.21 -15.72 12.05
N GLY A 453 -15.77 -14.65 11.47
CA GLY A 453 -17.14 -14.61 10.97
C GLY A 453 -17.45 -13.26 10.32
N PRO A 454 -18.68 -13.04 9.83
CA PRO A 454 -19.02 -11.82 9.11
C PRO A 454 -18.94 -10.59 10.01
N CYS A 455 -18.09 -9.64 9.63
CA CYS A 455 -18.00 -8.36 10.31
C CYS A 455 -19.23 -7.50 9.98
N ARG A 456 -19.66 -6.65 10.91
CA ARG A 456 -20.69 -5.65 10.65
C ARG A 456 -20.03 -4.31 10.36
N LEU A 457 -20.39 -3.70 9.24
CA LEU A 457 -19.89 -2.39 8.82
C LEU A 457 -20.90 -1.33 9.22
N ARG A 458 -20.46 -0.36 10.02
CA ARG A 458 -21.29 0.72 10.55
C ARG A 458 -20.83 2.07 10.06
N ALA A 459 -21.78 2.94 9.76
CA ALA A 459 -21.56 4.36 9.51
C ALA A 459 -22.47 5.20 10.41
N TYR A 460 -21.87 6.04 11.24
CA TYR A 460 -22.58 7.01 12.06
C TYR A 460 -22.57 8.37 11.35
N MET A 461 -23.75 8.87 10.98
CA MET A 461 -23.92 10.14 10.28
C MET A 461 -25.06 10.92 10.93
N GLY A 462 -24.72 12.02 11.60
CA GLY A 462 -25.64 12.75 12.46
C GLY A 462 -26.04 11.93 13.69
N ASN A 463 -27.35 11.71 13.87
CA ASN A 463 -27.91 10.88 14.96
C ASN A 463 -28.40 9.51 14.48
N LYS A 464 -27.90 9.06 13.32
CA LYS A 464 -28.26 7.78 12.72
C LYS A 464 -27.04 6.91 12.59
N MET A 465 -27.24 5.63 12.86
CA MET A 465 -26.31 4.56 12.53
C MET A 465 -26.90 3.80 11.35
N TYR A 466 -26.09 3.58 10.32
CA TYR A 466 -26.37 2.72 9.17
C TYR A 466 -25.47 1.50 9.28
N GLU A 467 -26.03 0.30 9.19
CA GLU A 467 -25.29 -0.96 9.34
C GLU A 467 -25.67 -1.97 8.26
N LEU A 468 -24.66 -2.74 7.85
CA LEU A 468 -24.81 -3.93 7.03
C LEU A 468 -23.80 -4.99 7.47
N GLU A 469 -24.04 -6.22 7.08
CA GLU A 469 -23.14 -7.34 7.30
C GLU A 469 -22.23 -7.53 6.08
N ALA A 470 -20.92 -7.69 6.32
CA ALA A 470 -19.97 -8.04 5.27
C ALA A 470 -20.25 -9.47 4.79
N THR A 471 -20.39 -9.61 3.48
CA THR A 471 -20.63 -10.85 2.75
C THR A 471 -19.34 -11.63 2.48
N ASN A 472 -18.23 -10.93 2.27
CA ASN A 472 -16.89 -11.53 2.25
C ASN A 472 -16.17 -11.30 3.58
N TRP A 473 -15.55 -12.34 4.11
CA TRP A 473 -14.87 -12.32 5.41
C TRP A 473 -13.71 -13.33 5.42
N GLY A 474 -12.80 -13.20 6.38
CA GLY A 474 -11.52 -13.91 6.39
C GLY A 474 -10.38 -12.92 6.13
N ASP A 475 -9.40 -13.29 5.30
CA ASP A 475 -8.25 -12.44 4.98
C ASP A 475 -8.45 -11.56 3.73
N TRP A 476 -9.71 -11.28 3.35
CA TRP A 476 -10.09 -10.49 2.17
C TRP A 476 -11.06 -9.36 2.51
N PHE A 477 -10.88 -8.20 1.90
CA PHE A 477 -11.85 -7.11 1.96
C PHE A 477 -13.14 -7.48 1.22
N ASP A 478 -14.29 -7.20 1.84
CA ASP A 478 -15.57 -7.11 1.15
C ASP A 478 -15.71 -5.75 0.47
N VAL A 479 -15.07 -5.63 -0.69
CA VAL A 479 -15.09 -4.40 -1.51
C VAL A 479 -16.51 -4.05 -1.93
N GLN A 480 -17.36 -5.03 -2.24
CA GLN A 480 -18.74 -4.78 -2.67
C GLN A 480 -19.55 -4.09 -1.57
N SER A 481 -19.47 -4.60 -0.34
CA SER A 481 -20.14 -4.02 0.82
C SER A 481 -19.62 -2.63 1.16
N VAL A 482 -18.31 -2.42 1.08
CA VAL A 482 -17.66 -1.12 1.33
C VAL A 482 -18.13 -0.08 0.31
N ILE A 483 -18.03 -0.38 -0.99
CA ILE A 483 -18.45 0.54 -2.06
C ILE A 483 -19.96 0.77 -2.02
N GLY A 484 -20.74 -0.29 -1.80
CA GLY A 484 -22.19 -0.22 -1.67
C GLY A 484 -22.64 0.68 -0.52
N LEU A 485 -21.98 0.62 0.63
CA LEU A 485 -22.25 1.50 1.77
C LEU A 485 -21.95 2.96 1.42
N LEU A 486 -20.76 3.25 0.89
CA LEU A 486 -20.34 4.60 0.55
C LEU A 486 -21.28 5.25 -0.49
N ASN A 487 -21.62 4.54 -1.57
CA ASN A 487 -22.58 5.01 -2.57
C ASN A 487 -23.97 5.25 -1.99
N THR A 488 -24.39 4.42 -1.04
CA THR A 488 -25.68 4.60 -0.35
C THR A 488 -25.68 5.86 0.51
N LEU A 489 -24.60 6.11 1.26
CA LEU A 489 -24.46 7.32 2.06
C LEU A 489 -24.41 8.57 1.18
N LEU A 490 -23.66 8.54 0.07
CA LEU A 490 -23.61 9.63 -0.91
C LEU A 490 -24.99 9.96 -1.50
N ARG A 491 -25.79 8.94 -1.79
CA ARG A 491 -27.18 9.11 -2.24
C ARG A 491 -28.05 9.75 -1.15
N ILE A 492 -27.90 9.34 0.11
CA ILE A 492 -28.65 9.91 1.25
C ILE A 492 -28.36 11.41 1.42
N VAL A 493 -27.09 11.82 1.30
CA VAL A 493 -26.70 13.24 1.36
C VAL A 493 -26.91 13.97 0.02
N LYS A 494 -27.53 13.31 -0.97
CA LYS A 494 -27.82 13.85 -2.32
C LYS A 494 -26.58 14.37 -3.04
N SER A 495 -25.43 13.75 -2.82
CA SER A 495 -24.21 14.02 -3.59
C SER A 495 -24.36 13.46 -5.00
N GLU A 496 -23.82 14.15 -5.99
CA GLU A 496 -23.68 13.64 -7.37
C GLU A 496 -22.50 12.67 -7.51
N GLN A 497 -21.64 12.58 -6.50
CA GLN A 497 -20.46 11.74 -6.54
C GLN A 497 -20.79 10.27 -6.30
N ARG A 498 -20.06 9.36 -6.94
CA ARG A 498 -20.17 7.91 -6.78
C ARG A 498 -18.78 7.29 -6.78
N PHE A 499 -18.68 6.13 -6.16
CA PHE A 499 -17.54 5.24 -6.21
C PHE A 499 -17.78 4.12 -7.21
N VAL A 500 -16.74 3.78 -7.95
CA VAL A 500 -16.69 2.66 -8.88
C VAL A 500 -15.36 1.93 -8.73
N THR A 501 -15.36 0.63 -9.02
CA THR A 501 -14.15 -0.20 -9.04
C THR A 501 -13.73 -0.42 -10.48
N LEU A 502 -12.46 -0.15 -10.80
CA LEU A 502 -11.86 -0.49 -12.07
C LEU A 502 -11.05 -1.78 -11.93
N SER A 503 -11.07 -2.61 -12.96
CA SER A 503 -10.26 -3.84 -13.00
C SER A 503 -8.80 -3.48 -13.21
N THR A 504 -7.90 -4.12 -12.45
CA THR A 504 -6.45 -4.04 -12.67
C THR A 504 -5.90 -5.26 -13.42
N GLY A 505 -6.77 -6.20 -13.81
CA GLY A 505 -6.39 -7.45 -14.46
C GLY A 505 -5.82 -8.51 -13.51
N ASP A 506 -5.81 -8.25 -12.21
CA ASP A 506 -5.38 -9.16 -11.15
C ASP A 506 -6.37 -9.12 -9.97
N GLN A 507 -5.97 -9.68 -8.82
CA GLN A 507 -6.81 -9.71 -7.61
C GLN A 507 -7.03 -8.33 -6.97
N ALA A 508 -6.39 -7.26 -7.46
CA ALA A 508 -6.55 -5.92 -6.90
C ALA A 508 -7.66 -5.12 -7.58
N TYR A 509 -8.00 -3.98 -6.98
CA TYR A 509 -8.90 -3.02 -7.59
C TYR A 509 -8.32 -1.61 -7.56
N LEU A 510 -8.69 -0.81 -8.56
CA LEU A 510 -8.55 0.64 -8.49
C LEU A 510 -9.91 1.26 -8.20
N VAL A 511 -10.10 1.78 -7.00
CA VAL A 511 -11.34 2.46 -6.61
C VAL A 511 -11.26 3.92 -7.03
N VAL A 512 -12.21 4.39 -7.83
CA VAL A 512 -12.32 5.76 -8.32
C VAL A 512 -13.55 6.41 -7.74
N ALA A 513 -13.47 7.71 -7.42
CA ALA A 513 -14.64 8.50 -7.08
C ALA A 513 -14.77 9.77 -7.93
N GLY A 514 -15.98 10.08 -8.37
CA GLY A 514 -16.26 11.23 -9.23
C GLY A 514 -17.75 11.46 -9.42
N ARG A 515 -18.13 12.52 -10.14
CA ARG A 515 -19.53 12.76 -10.51
C ARG A 515 -20.03 11.59 -11.35
N GLU A 516 -21.23 11.10 -11.05
CA GLU A 516 -21.82 9.94 -11.74
C GLU A 516 -21.81 10.08 -13.26
N GLU A 517 -22.17 11.25 -13.78
CA GLU A 517 -22.15 11.55 -15.22
C GLU A 517 -20.75 11.45 -15.84
N ALA A 518 -19.73 11.96 -15.14
CA ALA A 518 -18.34 11.89 -15.59
C ALA A 518 -17.83 10.44 -15.61
N LEU A 519 -18.17 9.64 -14.60
CA LEU A 519 -17.84 8.22 -14.57
C LEU A 519 -18.54 7.45 -15.69
N ARG A 520 -19.82 7.73 -15.97
CA ARG A 520 -20.54 7.16 -17.11
C ARG A 520 -19.85 7.49 -18.43
N HIS A 521 -19.37 8.73 -18.57
CA HIS A 521 -18.63 9.14 -19.76
C HIS A 521 -17.34 8.34 -19.95
N LEU A 522 -16.53 8.16 -18.89
CA LEU A 522 -15.29 7.38 -18.98
C LEU A 522 -15.52 5.92 -19.41
N VAL A 523 -16.57 5.29 -18.89
CA VAL A 523 -16.91 3.91 -19.27
C VAL A 523 -17.43 3.85 -20.70
N ALA A 524 -18.33 4.78 -21.08
CA ALA A 524 -18.91 4.82 -22.41
C ALA A 524 -17.89 5.14 -23.52
N SER A 525 -16.84 5.91 -23.21
CA SER A 525 -15.72 6.17 -24.11
C SER A 525 -14.66 5.06 -24.12
N GLY A 526 -14.81 4.05 -23.27
CA GLY A 526 -13.86 2.94 -23.16
C GLY A 526 -12.48 3.36 -22.62
N LEU A 527 -12.42 4.48 -21.90
CA LEU A 527 -11.20 4.99 -21.25
C LEU A 527 -10.85 4.23 -19.96
N VAL A 528 -11.83 3.55 -19.36
CA VAL A 528 -11.67 2.69 -18.19
C VAL A 528 -12.61 1.50 -18.27
N HIS A 529 -12.21 0.37 -17.66
CA HIS A 529 -13.06 -0.80 -17.48
C HIS A 529 -13.49 -1.00 -16.03
N ILE A 530 -14.81 -1.13 -15.82
CA ILE A 530 -15.40 -1.39 -14.49
C ILE A 530 -15.17 -2.86 -14.14
N ALA A 531 -14.61 -3.12 -12.96
CA ALA A 531 -14.61 -4.45 -12.37
C ALA A 531 -16.00 -4.77 -11.81
N ASN A 532 -16.47 -6.01 -12.00
CA ASN A 532 -17.63 -6.52 -11.27
C ASN A 532 -17.16 -7.33 -10.05
N PRO A 533 -17.11 -6.74 -8.84
CA PRO A 533 -16.56 -7.40 -7.67
C PRO A 533 -17.37 -8.62 -7.20
N ALA A 534 -18.61 -8.79 -7.69
CA ALA A 534 -19.47 -9.93 -7.37
C ALA A 534 -19.12 -11.21 -8.15
N VAL A 535 -18.43 -11.10 -9.29
CA VAL A 535 -18.17 -12.23 -10.21
C VAL A 535 -16.75 -12.80 -10.05
N GLU A 536 -15.77 -11.97 -9.66
CA GLU A 536 -14.36 -12.38 -9.59
C GLU A 536 -13.98 -13.11 -8.29
N ASN A 537 -14.74 -12.95 -7.20
CA ASN A 537 -14.40 -13.48 -5.87
C ASN A 537 -15.11 -14.79 -5.50
N VAL A 538 -15.67 -15.53 -6.47
CA VAL A 538 -16.36 -16.82 -6.21
C VAL A 538 -15.42 -18.02 -6.36
N ALA A 539 -14.19 -17.84 -6.85
CA ALA A 539 -13.21 -18.93 -6.94
C ALA A 539 -12.45 -19.10 -5.62
N GLU A 540 -12.65 -20.28 -4.99
CA GLU A 540 -11.95 -20.81 -3.80
C GLU A 540 -12.34 -20.22 -2.44
N VAL A 541 -13.62 -20.30 -2.08
CA VAL A 541 -13.96 -20.62 -0.68
C VAL A 541 -13.99 -22.14 -0.58
N GLU A 542 -12.85 -22.77 -0.28
CA GLU A 542 -12.87 -24.13 0.27
C GLU A 542 -13.55 -24.05 1.64
N HIS A 543 -14.86 -24.28 1.65
CA HIS A 543 -15.57 -24.57 2.88
C HIS A 543 -14.93 -25.80 3.51
N PRO A 544 -14.53 -25.78 4.81
CA PRO A 544 -14.35 -27.03 5.52
C PRO A 544 -15.74 -27.68 5.60
N THR A 545 -15.98 -28.64 4.71
CA THR A 545 -17.07 -29.61 4.85
C THR A 545 -16.81 -30.33 6.16
N VAL A 546 -17.62 -30.02 7.17
CA VAL A 546 -17.81 -30.93 8.29
C VAL A 546 -18.57 -32.11 7.72
N GLU A 547 -17.84 -33.14 7.28
CA GLU A 547 -18.44 -34.45 7.08
C GLU A 547 -18.95 -34.94 8.43
N ALA A 548 -20.26 -34.90 8.60
CA ALA A 548 -20.95 -35.75 9.53
C ALA A 548 -20.91 -37.17 8.95
N ASP A 549 -20.04 -38.02 9.51
CA ASP A 549 -20.28 -39.44 9.84
C ASP A 549 -18.95 -40.19 9.96
N GLY A 550 -18.74 -40.86 11.11
CA GLY A 550 -17.59 -41.74 11.32
C GLY A 550 -17.28 -42.01 12.79
N ASP A 551 -18.15 -42.79 13.43
CA ASP A 551 -17.93 -43.65 14.62
C ASP A 551 -16.70 -43.39 15.50
N VAL A 552 -16.92 -42.73 16.65
CA VAL A 552 -16.03 -42.84 17.81
C VAL A 552 -16.54 -43.98 18.68
N GLU A 553 -15.84 -45.11 18.60
CA GLU A 553 -15.96 -46.24 19.49
C GLU A 553 -15.61 -45.79 20.93
N LEU A 554 -16.63 -45.77 21.80
CA LEU A 554 -16.47 -45.51 23.24
C LEU A 554 -15.81 -46.73 23.89
N ASP A 555 -14.51 -46.63 24.14
CA ASP A 555 -13.78 -47.54 25.04
C ASP A 555 -14.25 -47.32 26.49
N LEU A 556 -15.32 -48.02 26.87
CA LEU A 556 -15.76 -48.17 28.26
C LEU A 556 -14.88 -49.23 28.93
N GLY A 557 -13.69 -48.79 29.35
CA GLY A 557 -12.80 -49.55 30.22
C GLY A 557 -13.52 -50.01 31.49
N GLY A 558 -13.90 -51.29 31.50
CA GLY A 558 -14.52 -51.97 32.64
C GLY A 558 -13.55 -52.11 33.82
N GLY A 559 -13.75 -51.29 34.85
CA GLY A 559 -13.23 -51.50 36.20
C GLY A 559 -14.33 -52.00 37.12
N LYS A 560 -14.25 -53.27 37.52
CA LYS A 560 -15.12 -53.92 38.52
C LYS A 560 -15.20 -53.11 39.82
N LEU A 561 -16.42 -52.86 40.29
CA LEU A 561 -16.71 -52.68 41.72
C LEU A 561 -17.71 -53.77 42.12
N GLU A 562 -17.23 -54.68 42.96
CA GLU A 562 -18.02 -55.73 43.61
C GLU A 562 -18.96 -55.10 44.64
N ALA A 563 -20.18 -55.65 44.71
CA ALA A 563 -21.18 -55.30 45.71
C ALA A 563 -20.87 -56.03 47.03
N GLY A 564 -21.04 -55.33 48.15
CA GLY A 564 -21.06 -55.91 49.50
C GLY A 564 -21.53 -54.88 50.52
N ASP A 565 -22.79 -55.05 50.94
CA ASP A 565 -23.55 -54.56 52.12
C ASP A 565 -23.47 -53.10 52.59
#